data_AF-A0A954H224-F1
#
_entry.id   AF-A0A954H224-F1
#
_cell.length_a   1.000
_cell.length_b   1.000
_cell.length_c   1.000
_cell.angle_alpha   90.00
_cell.angle_beta   90.00
_cell.angle_gamma   90.00
#
_symmetry.space_group_name_H-M   'P 1'
#
loop_
_entity.id
_entity.type
_entity.pdbx_description
1 polymer ?
#
loop_
_entity_poly.entity_id
_entity_poly.type
_entity_poly.pdbx_seq_one_letter_code
_entity_poly.pdbx_strand_id
1 'polypeptide(L)'
;MTEKVKILVLAANPLNTDPLRLDEEIREIQSRIRAGDFRDHFELVPRLAVRADDLLQAFNELRPDIVHFSGHGSENAELIIEDDQGNASPVSTAALSALFKHLKDNIRLVLLNACHTASQAEAISKEIDCTIGMNKEIGDEAAVVFASWVYGALAFGRPVGEAFEQGRTALLLRGIPEESTPSLLVRDGIDPLHVNFVDKAIATPVLPPLAYEILEAATTSNSPINLVPYDGGVAVLAGTKQFDCEGDLEKAAAIHDAVSRLVQARFLRDGGEGLFYVTQLGFDAAHARLGEEPFQFKEILRQMPELIAEMKADLESDDGEFVREFFVMSKKVTLGGSSKPRFAYYLEDHGNLKGKIDILENYGFLIDVTPGNTSIYRMTEEFVSHVRKYG
;
A
#
# COMPACT_ATOMS: atom_id res chain seq x y z
N MET A 1 14.42 -2.90 0.87
CA MET A 1 13.72 -3.43 -0.32
C MET A 1 12.24 -3.42 0.04
N THR A 2 11.39 -2.81 -0.77
CA THR A 2 9.93 -2.85 -0.56
C THR A 2 9.45 -4.30 -0.70
N GLU A 3 8.57 -4.75 0.20
CA GLU A 3 8.00 -6.10 0.15
C GLU A 3 7.10 -6.21 -1.10
N LYS A 4 7.24 -7.29 -1.87
CA LYS A 4 6.46 -7.53 -3.09
C LYS A 4 5.11 -8.15 -2.76
N VAL A 5 4.10 -7.83 -3.58
CA VAL A 5 2.80 -8.49 -3.60
C VAL A 5 2.99 -9.93 -4.10
N LYS A 6 2.79 -10.90 -3.22
CA LYS A 6 2.95 -12.32 -3.50
C LYS A 6 1.64 -12.91 -4.00
N ILE A 7 1.66 -13.41 -5.24
CA ILE A 7 0.57 -14.14 -5.87
C ILE A 7 0.91 -15.63 -5.82
N LEU A 8 0.28 -16.36 -4.90
CA LEU A 8 0.38 -17.81 -4.82
C LEU A 8 -0.56 -18.44 -5.84
N VAL A 9 -0.01 -19.14 -6.84
CA VAL A 9 -0.78 -19.93 -7.81
C VAL A 9 -0.75 -21.40 -7.39
N LEU A 10 -1.91 -21.95 -7.08
CA LEU A 10 -2.12 -23.35 -6.74
C LEU A 10 -2.76 -24.03 -7.95
N ALA A 11 -2.06 -25.00 -8.51
CA ALA A 11 -2.47 -25.68 -9.72
C ALA A 11 -2.43 -27.20 -9.54
N ALA A 12 -3.50 -27.89 -9.94
CA ALA A 12 -3.60 -29.35 -9.87
C ALA A 12 -4.14 -29.90 -11.19
N ASN A 13 -3.53 -30.98 -11.70
CA ASN A 13 -3.94 -31.63 -12.94
C ASN A 13 -3.96 -33.16 -12.74
N PRO A 14 -4.92 -33.68 -11.94
CA PRO A 14 -4.89 -35.08 -11.55
C PRO A 14 -4.98 -36.03 -12.75
N LEU A 15 -4.27 -37.16 -12.66
CA LEU A 15 -4.07 -38.13 -13.75
C LEU A 15 -5.37 -38.76 -14.29
N ASN A 16 -6.43 -38.78 -13.47
CA ASN A 16 -7.73 -39.34 -13.80
C ASN A 16 -8.77 -38.29 -14.21
N THR A 17 -8.32 -37.09 -14.60
CA THR A 17 -9.16 -35.99 -15.10
C THR A 17 -8.73 -35.56 -16.50
N ASP A 18 -9.55 -34.76 -17.18
CA ASP A 18 -9.17 -34.19 -18.47
C ASP A 18 -8.01 -33.20 -18.28
N PRO A 19 -6.92 -33.29 -19.07
CA PRO A 19 -5.77 -32.43 -18.87
C PRO A 19 -6.07 -30.95 -19.16
N LEU A 20 -5.81 -30.09 -18.18
CA LEU A 20 -5.87 -28.64 -18.35
C LEU A 20 -4.52 -28.04 -18.77
N ARG A 21 -4.55 -26.90 -19.49
CA ARG A 21 -3.35 -26.16 -19.93
C ARG A 21 -2.87 -25.16 -18.87
N LEU A 22 -2.63 -25.65 -17.66
CA LEU A 22 -2.27 -24.82 -16.48
C LEU A 22 -0.95 -24.06 -16.68
N ASP A 23 -0.02 -24.63 -17.43
CA ASP A 23 1.25 -24.02 -17.82
C ASP A 23 1.05 -22.80 -18.72
N GLU A 24 0.09 -22.87 -19.65
CA GLU A 24 -0.28 -21.73 -20.49
C GLU A 24 -0.91 -20.62 -19.64
N GLU A 25 -1.80 -20.96 -18.72
CA GLU A 25 -2.41 -19.96 -17.83
C GLU A 25 -1.34 -19.20 -17.04
N ILE A 26 -0.45 -19.92 -16.35
CA ILE A 26 0.65 -19.32 -15.56
C ILE A 26 1.53 -18.45 -16.45
N ARG A 27 1.87 -18.91 -17.66
CA ARG A 27 2.69 -18.17 -18.62
C ARG A 27 2.01 -16.87 -19.05
N GLU A 28 0.71 -16.91 -19.38
CA GLU A 28 -0.03 -15.72 -19.81
C GLU A 28 -0.22 -14.72 -18.66
N ILE A 29 -0.52 -15.20 -17.45
CA ILE A 29 -0.56 -14.36 -16.24
C ILE A 29 0.79 -13.65 -16.05
N GLN A 30 1.90 -14.40 -16.09
CA GLN A 30 3.21 -13.82 -15.90
C GLN A 30 3.60 -12.84 -17.01
N SER A 31 3.23 -13.13 -18.26
CA SER A 31 3.41 -12.24 -19.41
C SER A 31 2.69 -10.91 -19.19
N ARG A 32 1.43 -10.95 -18.74
CA ARG A 32 0.62 -9.76 -18.46
C ARG A 32 1.16 -8.94 -17.29
N ILE A 33 1.59 -9.59 -16.22
CA ILE A 33 2.24 -8.90 -15.09
C ILE A 33 3.51 -8.18 -15.58
N ARG A 34 4.36 -8.84 -16.38
CA ARG A 34 5.59 -8.24 -16.93
C ARG A 34 5.34 -7.02 -17.82
N ALA A 35 4.19 -6.94 -18.45
CA ALA A 35 3.80 -5.80 -19.28
C ALA A 35 3.29 -4.60 -18.46
N GLY A 36 2.96 -4.78 -17.17
CA GLY A 36 2.41 -3.74 -16.31
C GLY A 36 3.44 -2.70 -15.83
N ASP A 37 2.96 -1.50 -15.52
CA ASP A 37 3.77 -0.39 -15.00
C ASP A 37 4.43 -0.73 -13.65
N PHE A 38 3.75 -1.54 -12.83
CA PHE A 38 4.20 -1.95 -11.50
C PHE A 38 4.71 -3.39 -11.47
N ARG A 39 5.14 -3.95 -12.61
CA ARG A 39 5.61 -5.35 -12.74
C ARG A 39 6.59 -5.80 -11.65
N ASP A 40 7.47 -4.90 -11.20
CA ASP A 40 8.53 -5.21 -10.23
C ASP A 40 8.02 -5.34 -8.79
N HIS A 41 6.75 -4.97 -8.55
CA HIS A 41 6.06 -5.07 -7.25
C HIS A 41 5.33 -6.38 -7.07
N PHE A 42 5.16 -7.18 -8.12
CA PHE A 42 4.46 -8.46 -8.05
C PHE A 42 5.44 -9.63 -8.14
N GLU A 43 5.17 -10.68 -7.38
CA GLU A 43 5.87 -11.96 -7.43
C GLU A 43 4.86 -13.07 -7.63
N LEU A 44 4.91 -13.74 -8.79
CA LEU A 44 4.09 -14.91 -9.08
C LEU A 44 4.82 -16.17 -8.60
N VAL A 45 4.21 -16.92 -7.68
CA VAL A 45 4.78 -18.13 -7.08
C VAL A 45 3.89 -19.33 -7.38
N PRO A 46 4.18 -20.10 -8.45
CA PRO A 46 3.45 -21.33 -8.74
C PRO A 46 3.80 -22.47 -7.77
N ARG A 47 2.78 -23.24 -7.41
CA ARG A 47 2.84 -24.58 -6.82
C ARG A 47 1.98 -25.47 -7.70
N LEU A 48 2.62 -26.44 -8.36
CA LEU A 48 1.97 -27.39 -9.27
C LEU A 48 1.75 -28.72 -8.54
N ALA A 49 0.82 -29.53 -9.05
CA ALA A 49 0.47 -30.83 -8.48
C ALA A 49 0.14 -30.73 -6.98
N VAL A 50 -0.62 -29.70 -6.61
CA VAL A 50 -0.88 -29.40 -5.20
C VAL A 50 -1.73 -30.50 -4.55
N ARG A 51 -1.34 -30.89 -3.33
CA ARG A 51 -2.11 -31.75 -2.42
C ARG A 51 -2.51 -30.95 -1.18
N ALA A 52 -3.32 -31.55 -0.30
CA ALA A 52 -3.90 -30.84 0.84
C ALA A 52 -2.82 -30.24 1.78
N ASP A 53 -1.77 -30.99 2.06
CA ASP A 53 -0.67 -30.56 2.93
C ASP A 53 0.17 -29.43 2.29
N ASP A 54 0.29 -29.43 0.96
CA ASP A 54 1.00 -28.40 0.21
C ASP A 54 0.29 -27.03 0.35
N LEU A 55 -1.04 -27.02 0.53
CA LEU A 55 -1.79 -25.78 0.81
C LEU A 55 -1.39 -25.17 2.14
N LEU A 56 -1.41 -25.96 3.22
CA LEU A 56 -1.04 -25.49 4.56
C LEU A 56 0.41 -25.00 4.58
N GLN A 57 1.31 -25.74 3.94
CA GLN A 57 2.72 -25.36 3.84
C GLN A 57 2.89 -24.05 3.07
N ALA A 58 2.31 -23.93 1.88
CA ALA A 58 2.48 -22.75 1.03
C ALA A 58 1.95 -21.47 1.68
N PHE A 59 0.81 -21.53 2.40
CA PHE A 59 0.26 -20.38 3.11
C PHE A 59 1.18 -19.91 4.24
N ASN A 60 1.71 -20.84 5.04
CA ASN A 60 2.63 -20.52 6.14
C ASN A 60 3.98 -19.97 5.64
N GLU A 61 4.53 -20.54 4.58
CA GLU A 61 5.82 -20.11 4.03
C GLU A 61 5.75 -18.74 3.36
N LEU A 62 4.72 -18.52 2.55
CA LEU A 62 4.67 -17.38 1.64
C LEU A 62 3.91 -16.20 2.24
N ARG A 63 2.92 -16.45 3.11
CA ARG A 63 1.96 -15.44 3.59
C ARG A 63 1.48 -14.54 2.43
N PRO A 64 0.78 -15.14 1.43
CA PRO A 64 0.50 -14.47 0.17
C PRO A 64 -0.50 -13.32 0.35
N ASP A 65 -0.49 -12.38 -0.60
CA ASP A 65 -1.45 -11.28 -0.68
C ASP A 65 -2.62 -11.64 -1.61
N ILE A 66 -2.35 -12.51 -2.59
CA ILE A 66 -3.32 -13.01 -3.56
C ILE A 66 -3.17 -14.53 -3.69
N VAL A 67 -4.29 -15.25 -3.65
CA VAL A 67 -4.33 -16.69 -3.94
C VAL A 67 -5.11 -16.94 -5.23
N HIS A 68 -4.49 -17.67 -6.15
CA HIS A 68 -5.09 -18.12 -7.39
C HIS A 68 -5.18 -19.64 -7.37
N PHE A 69 -6.37 -20.19 -7.57
CA PHE A 69 -6.55 -21.61 -7.81
C PHE A 69 -6.86 -21.84 -9.29
N SER A 70 -6.11 -22.73 -9.93
CA SER A 70 -6.37 -23.17 -11.31
C SER A 70 -6.45 -24.69 -11.36
N GLY A 71 -7.56 -25.22 -11.84
CA GLY A 71 -7.79 -26.65 -11.86
C GLY A 71 -9.25 -27.01 -12.05
N HIS A 72 -9.58 -28.25 -11.74
CA HIS A 72 -10.94 -28.74 -11.86
C HIS A 72 -11.81 -28.34 -10.67
N GLY A 73 -13.08 -28.12 -10.94
CA GLY A 73 -14.14 -28.00 -9.95
C GLY A 73 -15.25 -29.02 -10.23
N SER A 74 -16.11 -29.27 -9.25
CA SER A 74 -17.23 -30.22 -9.39
C SER A 74 -18.59 -29.55 -9.17
N GLU A 75 -19.65 -30.15 -9.71
CA GLU A 75 -21.04 -29.72 -9.46
C GLU A 75 -21.42 -29.77 -7.96
N ASN A 76 -20.69 -30.54 -7.15
CA ASN A 76 -20.85 -30.61 -5.70
C ASN A 76 -20.16 -29.45 -4.96
N ALA A 77 -19.70 -28.44 -5.69
CA ALA A 77 -18.93 -27.32 -5.16
C ALA A 77 -17.64 -27.74 -4.42
N GLU A 78 -16.84 -28.57 -5.08
CA GLU A 78 -15.52 -28.95 -4.60
C GLU A 78 -14.44 -28.44 -5.55
N LEU A 79 -13.28 -28.10 -5.02
CA LEU A 79 -12.06 -27.91 -5.81
C LEU A 79 -11.31 -29.24 -5.84
N ILE A 80 -10.81 -29.63 -7.01
CA ILE A 80 -10.10 -30.89 -7.17
C ILE A 80 -8.60 -30.63 -7.11
N ILE A 81 -7.94 -31.25 -6.13
CA ILE A 81 -6.49 -31.28 -5.98
C ILE A 81 -5.96 -32.71 -6.17
N GLU A 82 -4.68 -32.96 -5.94
CA GLU A 82 -4.10 -34.29 -6.04
C GLU A 82 -4.07 -35.02 -4.68
N ASP A 83 -4.17 -36.35 -4.72
CA ASP A 83 -3.74 -37.24 -3.64
C ASP A 83 -2.27 -37.67 -3.81
N ASP A 84 -1.76 -38.50 -2.90
CA ASP A 84 -0.39 -39.02 -2.97
C ASP A 84 -0.10 -39.93 -4.18
N GLN A 85 -1.14 -40.32 -4.92
CA GLN A 85 -1.04 -41.12 -6.14
C GLN A 85 -1.22 -40.26 -7.40
N GLY A 86 -1.41 -38.94 -7.26
CA GLY A 86 -1.68 -38.01 -8.37
C GLY A 86 -3.11 -38.10 -8.91
N ASN A 87 -4.04 -38.74 -8.19
CA ASN A 87 -5.45 -38.81 -8.57
C ASN A 87 -6.24 -37.66 -7.94
N ALA A 88 -7.43 -37.42 -8.48
CA ALA A 88 -8.35 -36.40 -8.02
C ALA A 88 -8.74 -36.61 -6.55
N SER A 89 -8.48 -35.60 -5.74
CA SER A 89 -8.88 -35.48 -4.35
C SER A 89 -9.75 -34.23 -4.17
N PRO A 90 -11.05 -34.36 -3.89
CA PRO A 90 -11.93 -33.21 -3.72
C PRO A 90 -11.68 -32.48 -2.40
N VAL A 91 -11.74 -31.15 -2.43
CA VAL A 91 -11.71 -30.26 -1.27
C VAL A 91 -13.05 -29.55 -1.14
N SER A 92 -13.73 -29.81 -0.04
CA SER A 92 -15.04 -29.21 0.25
C SER A 92 -14.97 -27.70 0.53
N THR A 93 -16.07 -27.00 0.26
CA THR A 93 -16.28 -25.60 0.69
C THR A 93 -15.96 -25.36 2.16
N ALA A 94 -16.33 -26.30 3.04
CA ALA A 94 -16.07 -26.19 4.47
C ALA A 94 -14.57 -26.18 4.80
N ALA A 95 -13.78 -27.04 4.12
CA ALA A 95 -12.34 -27.08 4.28
C ALA A 95 -11.66 -25.80 3.76
N LEU A 96 -12.08 -25.29 2.60
CA LEU A 96 -11.57 -24.02 2.06
C LEU A 96 -11.91 -22.85 2.97
N SER A 97 -13.14 -22.78 3.47
CA SER A 97 -13.55 -21.73 4.41
C SER A 97 -12.70 -21.77 5.69
N ALA A 98 -12.42 -22.97 6.23
CA ALA A 98 -11.52 -23.12 7.37
C ALA A 98 -10.08 -22.67 7.05
N LEU A 99 -9.56 -23.04 5.88
CA LEU A 99 -8.22 -22.63 5.42
C LEU A 99 -8.08 -21.11 5.44
N PHE A 100 -8.97 -20.39 4.73
CA PHE A 100 -8.91 -18.93 4.65
C PHE A 100 -9.26 -18.26 5.98
N LYS A 101 -10.15 -18.83 6.80
CA LYS A 101 -10.42 -18.29 8.14
C LYS A 101 -9.20 -18.29 9.04
N HIS A 102 -8.36 -19.33 8.95
CA HIS A 102 -7.23 -19.53 9.86
C HIS A 102 -5.89 -19.04 9.31
N LEU A 103 -5.72 -19.01 7.99
CA LEU A 103 -4.46 -18.69 7.32
C LEU A 103 -4.57 -17.48 6.39
N LYS A 104 -5.57 -16.61 6.55
CA LYS A 104 -5.73 -15.45 5.66
C LYS A 104 -4.60 -14.45 5.74
N ASP A 105 -3.93 -14.25 6.88
CA ASP A 105 -2.88 -13.24 7.09
C ASP A 105 -3.08 -11.96 6.26
N ASN A 106 -2.38 -11.84 5.12
CA ASN A 106 -2.36 -10.67 4.24
C ASN A 106 -3.24 -10.81 2.98
N ILE A 107 -3.97 -11.92 2.82
CA ILE A 107 -4.75 -12.23 1.63
C ILE A 107 -5.91 -11.24 1.51
N ARG A 108 -5.94 -10.53 0.39
CA ARG A 108 -7.02 -9.59 0.04
C ARG A 108 -7.78 -9.98 -1.22
N LEU A 109 -7.21 -10.86 -2.05
CA LEU A 109 -7.86 -11.37 -3.25
C LEU A 109 -7.70 -12.89 -3.35
N VAL A 110 -8.81 -13.57 -3.58
CA VAL A 110 -8.83 -14.98 -3.99
C VAL A 110 -9.49 -15.08 -5.36
N LEU A 111 -8.87 -15.81 -6.29
CA LEU A 111 -9.44 -16.11 -7.60
C LEU A 111 -9.52 -17.63 -7.77
N LEU A 112 -10.74 -18.16 -7.80
CA LEU A 112 -11.03 -19.58 -8.01
C LEU A 112 -11.33 -19.81 -9.49
N ASN A 113 -10.29 -20.12 -10.28
CA ASN A 113 -10.41 -20.40 -11.71
C ASN A 113 -10.70 -21.88 -11.95
N ALA A 114 -11.90 -22.30 -11.55
CA ALA A 114 -12.40 -23.65 -11.72
C ALA A 114 -13.93 -23.62 -11.87
N CYS A 115 -14.49 -24.61 -12.55
CA CYS A 115 -15.93 -24.74 -12.77
C CYS A 115 -16.71 -24.79 -11.45
N HIS A 116 -17.90 -24.16 -11.41
CA HIS A 116 -18.85 -24.25 -10.29
C HIS A 116 -18.28 -23.83 -8.91
N THR A 117 -17.51 -22.75 -8.87
CA THR A 117 -16.85 -22.26 -7.64
C THR A 117 -17.61 -21.16 -6.88
N ALA A 118 -18.84 -20.82 -7.30
CA ALA A 118 -19.63 -19.76 -6.68
C ALA A 118 -19.86 -19.93 -5.18
N SER A 119 -20.21 -21.14 -4.71
CA SER A 119 -20.50 -21.35 -3.29
C SER A 119 -19.23 -21.30 -2.41
N GLN A 120 -18.09 -21.74 -2.96
CA GLN A 120 -16.78 -21.62 -2.35
C GLN A 120 -16.40 -20.15 -2.26
N ALA A 121 -16.60 -19.40 -3.34
CA ALA A 121 -16.34 -17.97 -3.38
C ALA A 121 -17.18 -17.20 -2.34
N GLU A 122 -18.47 -17.55 -2.17
CA GLU A 122 -19.35 -16.97 -1.16
C GLU A 122 -18.92 -17.31 0.27
N ALA A 123 -18.43 -18.53 0.50
CA ALA A 123 -17.91 -18.90 1.81
C ALA A 123 -16.61 -18.16 2.16
N ILE A 124 -15.73 -17.95 1.16
CA ILE A 124 -14.43 -17.28 1.33
C ILE A 124 -14.58 -15.76 1.44
N SER A 125 -15.53 -15.15 0.72
CA SER A 125 -15.77 -13.70 0.75
C SER A 125 -16.21 -13.17 2.12
N LYS A 126 -16.63 -14.05 3.03
CA LYS A 126 -16.88 -13.70 4.43
C LYS A 126 -15.59 -13.34 5.19
N GLU A 127 -14.46 -13.87 4.75
CA GLU A 127 -13.17 -13.74 5.42
C GLU A 127 -12.17 -12.86 4.65
N ILE A 128 -12.27 -12.82 3.32
CA ILE A 128 -11.35 -12.13 2.39
C ILE A 128 -12.04 -10.93 1.73
N ASP A 129 -11.31 -9.82 1.57
CA ASP A 129 -11.82 -8.57 0.99
C ASP A 129 -12.53 -8.76 -0.35
N CYS A 130 -11.91 -9.49 -1.29
CA CYS A 130 -12.45 -9.79 -2.61
C CYS A 130 -12.24 -11.26 -2.98
N THR A 131 -13.28 -11.92 -3.48
CA THR A 131 -13.19 -13.29 -4.00
C THR A 131 -13.85 -13.38 -5.36
N ILE A 132 -13.15 -13.90 -6.34
CA ILE A 132 -13.67 -14.16 -7.68
C ILE A 132 -13.90 -15.66 -7.82
N GLY A 133 -15.11 -16.07 -8.21
CA GLY A 133 -15.43 -17.45 -8.55
C GLY A 133 -16.22 -17.56 -9.84
N MET A 134 -16.48 -18.78 -10.28
CA MET A 134 -17.21 -19.11 -11.51
C MET A 134 -18.60 -19.64 -11.17
N ASN A 135 -19.64 -19.00 -11.71
CA ASN A 135 -21.03 -19.35 -11.44
C ASN A 135 -21.49 -20.63 -12.16
N LYS A 136 -20.74 -21.06 -13.17
CA LYS A 136 -21.00 -22.23 -14.02
C LYS A 136 -19.68 -22.76 -14.56
N GLU A 137 -19.73 -23.71 -15.48
CA GLU A 137 -18.56 -24.14 -16.24
C GLU A 137 -17.92 -22.96 -16.98
N ILE A 138 -16.59 -22.94 -17.01
CA ILE A 138 -15.79 -22.00 -17.78
C ILE A 138 -14.87 -22.78 -18.72
N GLY A 139 -14.81 -22.38 -19.99
CA GLY A 139 -13.88 -22.97 -20.94
C GLY A 139 -12.43 -22.58 -20.67
N ASP A 140 -11.48 -23.46 -20.98
CA ASP A 140 -10.05 -23.24 -20.78
C ASP A 140 -9.56 -21.90 -21.36
N GLU A 141 -9.98 -21.57 -22.59
CA GLU A 141 -9.59 -20.29 -23.21
C GLU A 141 -10.13 -19.10 -22.41
N ALA A 142 -11.39 -19.15 -21.98
CA ALA A 142 -12.00 -18.10 -21.19
C ALA A 142 -11.30 -17.93 -19.84
N ALA A 143 -10.99 -19.05 -19.16
CA ALA A 143 -10.27 -19.06 -17.89
C ALA A 143 -8.91 -18.37 -18.01
N VAL A 144 -8.10 -18.73 -19.02
CA VAL A 144 -6.78 -18.14 -19.27
C VAL A 144 -6.88 -16.65 -19.62
N VAL A 145 -7.80 -16.28 -20.52
CA VAL A 145 -8.00 -14.89 -20.95
C VAL A 145 -8.42 -14.03 -19.77
N PHE A 146 -9.41 -14.48 -19.02
CA PHE A 146 -9.94 -13.74 -17.88
C PHE A 146 -8.86 -13.52 -16.81
N ALA A 147 -8.23 -14.59 -16.32
CA ALA A 147 -7.23 -14.49 -15.26
C ALA A 147 -6.04 -13.63 -15.68
N SER A 148 -5.50 -13.85 -16.88
CA SER A 148 -4.34 -13.08 -17.36
C SER A 148 -4.62 -11.56 -17.42
N TRP A 149 -5.83 -11.15 -17.81
CA TRP A 149 -6.19 -9.73 -17.83
C TRP A 149 -6.53 -9.15 -16.46
N VAL A 150 -7.07 -9.93 -15.53
CA VAL A 150 -7.19 -9.50 -14.12
C VAL A 150 -5.82 -9.15 -13.56
N TYR A 151 -4.84 -10.07 -13.65
CA TYR A 151 -3.49 -9.81 -13.13
C TYR A 151 -2.74 -8.72 -13.91
N GLY A 152 -2.95 -8.63 -15.22
CA GLY A 152 -2.42 -7.54 -16.03
C GLY A 152 -2.91 -6.18 -15.53
N ALA A 153 -4.22 -6.04 -15.31
CA ALA A 153 -4.81 -4.81 -14.79
C ALA A 153 -4.27 -4.44 -13.40
N LEU A 154 -4.14 -5.42 -12.49
CA LEU A 154 -3.52 -5.21 -11.18
C LEU A 154 -2.06 -4.72 -11.32
N ALA A 155 -1.29 -5.28 -12.25
CA ALA A 155 0.07 -4.84 -12.54
C ALA A 155 0.15 -3.44 -13.18
N PHE A 156 -0.94 -2.92 -13.75
CA PHE A 156 -1.11 -1.51 -14.14
C PHE A 156 -1.66 -0.62 -12.99
N GLY A 157 -1.67 -1.15 -11.76
CA GLY A 157 -2.14 -0.45 -10.57
C GLY A 157 -3.64 -0.14 -10.58
N ARG A 158 -4.43 -0.99 -11.24
CA ARG A 158 -5.90 -0.90 -11.20
C ARG A 158 -6.40 -1.56 -9.91
N PRO A 159 -7.43 -1.00 -9.25
CA PRO A 159 -8.06 -1.68 -8.12
C PRO A 159 -8.76 -2.97 -8.58
N VAL A 160 -9.05 -3.86 -7.64
CA VAL A 160 -9.64 -5.18 -7.92
C VAL A 160 -10.92 -5.09 -8.75
N GLY A 161 -11.81 -4.14 -8.44
CA GLY A 161 -13.06 -3.96 -9.19
C GLY A 161 -12.84 -3.61 -10.66
N GLU A 162 -11.90 -2.70 -10.96
CA GLU A 162 -11.53 -2.38 -12.36
C GLU A 162 -10.82 -3.55 -13.04
N ALA A 163 -9.98 -4.29 -12.31
CA ALA A 163 -9.28 -5.46 -12.84
C ALA A 163 -10.24 -6.58 -13.23
N PHE A 164 -11.26 -6.83 -12.42
CA PHE A 164 -12.34 -7.77 -12.72
C PHE A 164 -13.09 -7.38 -14.00
N GLU A 165 -13.51 -6.12 -14.12
CA GLU A 165 -14.21 -5.63 -15.32
C GLU A 165 -13.33 -5.66 -16.57
N GLN A 166 -12.01 -5.44 -16.45
CA GLN A 166 -11.09 -5.64 -17.57
C GLN A 166 -10.99 -7.10 -18.00
N GLY A 167 -11.00 -8.06 -17.07
CA GLY A 167 -11.07 -9.48 -17.37
C GLY A 167 -12.32 -9.82 -18.19
N ARG A 168 -13.51 -9.36 -17.74
CA ARG A 168 -14.78 -9.55 -18.47
C ARG A 168 -14.77 -8.87 -19.84
N THR A 169 -14.25 -7.65 -19.91
CA THR A 169 -14.10 -6.89 -21.15
C THR A 169 -13.20 -7.62 -22.14
N ALA A 170 -12.13 -8.27 -21.68
CA ALA A 170 -11.24 -9.03 -22.54
C ALA A 170 -11.93 -10.24 -23.20
N LEU A 171 -12.83 -10.92 -22.48
CA LEU A 171 -13.66 -11.99 -23.03
C LEU A 171 -14.58 -11.46 -24.15
N LEU A 172 -15.27 -10.35 -23.89
CA LEU A 172 -16.13 -9.67 -24.87
C LEU A 172 -15.36 -9.26 -26.12
N LEU A 173 -14.19 -8.63 -25.96
CA LEU A 173 -13.35 -8.18 -27.07
C LEU A 173 -12.82 -9.34 -27.93
N ARG A 174 -12.68 -10.53 -27.35
CA ARG A 174 -12.30 -11.75 -28.07
C ARG A 174 -13.49 -12.54 -28.63
N GLY A 175 -14.72 -12.12 -28.33
CA GLY A 175 -15.93 -12.84 -28.75
C GLY A 175 -16.13 -14.16 -28.01
N ILE A 176 -15.60 -14.30 -26.79
CA ILE A 176 -15.77 -15.47 -25.93
C ILE A 176 -17.02 -15.25 -25.05
N PRO A 177 -18.12 -15.99 -25.25
CA PRO A 177 -19.44 -15.71 -24.64
C PRO A 177 -19.54 -16.23 -23.19
N GLU A 178 -18.54 -15.93 -22.37
CA GLU A 178 -18.40 -16.41 -20.99
C GLU A 178 -18.11 -15.26 -20.01
N GLU A 179 -18.30 -14.01 -20.41
CA GLU A 179 -18.06 -12.80 -19.60
C GLU A 179 -18.97 -12.68 -18.37
N SER A 180 -20.05 -13.47 -18.33
CA SER A 180 -20.99 -13.58 -17.22
C SER A 180 -20.69 -14.75 -16.28
N THR A 181 -19.72 -15.60 -16.62
CA THR A 181 -19.30 -16.75 -15.80
C THR A 181 -18.55 -16.30 -14.54
N PRO A 182 -17.52 -15.44 -14.62
CA PRO A 182 -16.83 -14.94 -13.44
C PRO A 182 -17.71 -13.99 -12.63
N SER A 183 -17.66 -14.12 -11.31
CA SER A 183 -18.39 -13.29 -10.36
C SER A 183 -17.47 -12.81 -9.26
N LEU A 184 -17.46 -11.50 -9.02
CA LEU A 184 -16.73 -10.86 -7.94
C LEU A 184 -17.66 -10.72 -6.73
N LEU A 185 -17.30 -11.40 -5.64
CA LEU A 185 -17.91 -11.28 -4.33
C LEU A 185 -17.01 -10.46 -3.42
N VAL A 186 -17.63 -9.58 -2.63
CA VAL A 186 -16.94 -8.61 -1.79
C VAL A 186 -17.41 -8.75 -0.36
N ARG A 187 -16.50 -8.65 0.60
CA ARG A 187 -16.82 -8.68 2.02
C ARG A 187 -17.58 -7.41 2.44
N ASP A 188 -18.49 -7.55 3.41
CA ASP A 188 -19.23 -6.41 3.95
C ASP A 188 -18.30 -5.25 4.38
N GLY A 189 -18.62 -4.04 3.90
CA GLY A 189 -17.86 -2.82 4.19
C GLY A 189 -16.61 -2.60 3.34
N ILE A 190 -16.32 -3.48 2.38
CA ILE A 190 -15.24 -3.31 1.40
C ILE A 190 -15.82 -2.77 0.08
N ASP A 191 -15.13 -1.80 -0.52
CA ASP A 191 -15.37 -1.36 -1.89
C ASP A 191 -14.25 -1.89 -2.80
N PRO A 192 -14.55 -2.76 -3.80
CA PRO A 192 -13.53 -3.35 -4.66
C PRO A 192 -12.81 -2.31 -5.53
N LEU A 193 -13.37 -1.11 -5.73
CA LEU A 193 -12.71 0.00 -6.42
C LEU A 193 -11.63 0.69 -5.56
N HIS A 194 -11.57 0.36 -4.27
CA HIS A 194 -10.59 0.89 -3.33
C HIS A 194 -9.59 -0.17 -2.85
N VAL A 195 -9.74 -1.45 -3.26
CA VAL A 195 -8.76 -2.51 -2.98
C VAL A 195 -7.64 -2.46 -4.01
N ASN A 196 -6.49 -1.90 -3.61
CA ASN A 196 -5.29 -1.76 -4.43
C ASN A 196 -4.14 -2.58 -3.84
N PHE A 197 -3.29 -3.13 -4.70
CA PHE A 197 -2.09 -3.89 -4.31
C PHE A 197 -0.79 -3.13 -4.51
N VAL A 198 -0.83 -2.06 -5.30
CA VAL A 198 0.30 -1.16 -5.50
C VAL A 198 -0.17 0.25 -5.27
N ASP A 199 0.64 1.00 -4.54
CA ASP A 199 0.49 2.44 -4.52
C ASP A 199 0.92 2.93 -5.90
N LYS A 200 -0.06 3.33 -6.71
CA LYS A 200 0.22 4.35 -7.69
C LYS A 200 0.80 5.51 -6.89
N ALA A 201 2.11 5.67 -6.95
CA ALA A 201 2.69 7.00 -6.84
C ALA A 201 1.92 7.79 -7.89
N ILE A 202 0.84 8.45 -7.46
CA ILE A 202 0.19 9.47 -8.25
C ILE A 202 1.36 10.34 -8.60
N ALA A 203 1.72 10.40 -9.89
CA ALA A 203 2.72 11.34 -10.35
C ALA A 203 2.27 12.65 -9.72
N THR A 204 2.99 13.14 -8.70
CA THR A 204 2.52 14.25 -7.87
C THR A 204 2.11 15.32 -8.86
N PRO A 205 0.81 15.61 -9.02
CA PRO A 205 0.37 16.41 -10.16
C PRO A 205 1.17 17.70 -10.05
N VAL A 206 1.78 18.15 -11.15
CA VAL A 206 2.50 19.42 -11.12
C VAL A 206 1.48 20.46 -10.71
N LEU A 207 1.57 20.90 -9.46
CA LEU A 207 0.62 21.80 -8.88
C LEU A 207 0.90 23.20 -9.46
N PRO A 208 -0.10 23.87 -10.05
CA PRO A 208 0.06 25.24 -10.49
C PRO A 208 0.35 26.14 -9.27
N PRO A 209 0.97 27.32 -9.46
CA PRO A 209 1.23 28.27 -8.36
C PRO A 209 -0.01 28.54 -7.51
N LEU A 210 -1.16 28.75 -8.16
CA LEU A 210 -2.46 28.97 -7.51
C LEU A 210 -2.87 27.82 -6.56
N ALA A 211 -2.57 26.56 -6.90
CA ALA A 211 -2.87 25.42 -6.03
C ALA A 211 -2.04 25.47 -4.73
N TYR A 212 -0.77 25.87 -4.83
CA TYR A 212 0.05 26.06 -3.63
C TYR A 212 -0.43 27.22 -2.79
N GLU A 213 -0.81 28.34 -3.41
CA GLU A 213 -1.32 29.51 -2.67
C GLU A 213 -2.63 29.20 -1.92
N ILE A 214 -3.54 28.47 -2.55
CA ILE A 214 -4.78 28.00 -1.92
C ILE A 214 -4.48 27.06 -0.75
N LEU A 215 -3.61 26.06 -0.97
CA LEU A 215 -3.24 25.09 0.05
C LEU A 215 -2.56 25.76 1.25
N GLU A 216 -1.61 26.66 1.00
CA GLU A 216 -0.91 27.46 2.00
C GLU A 216 -1.88 28.31 2.82
N ALA A 217 -2.82 29.00 2.14
CA ALA A 217 -3.83 29.81 2.81
C ALA A 217 -4.66 28.98 3.80
N ALA A 218 -5.07 27.78 3.38
CA ALA A 218 -5.87 26.86 4.19
C ALA A 218 -5.06 26.31 5.37
N THR A 219 -3.81 25.91 5.15
CA THR A 219 -2.95 25.35 6.21
C THR A 219 -2.57 26.39 7.25
N THR A 220 -2.18 27.60 6.84
CA THR A 220 -1.78 28.68 7.76
C THR A 220 -2.94 29.15 8.63
N SER A 221 -4.17 29.10 8.09
CA SER A 221 -5.39 29.46 8.83
C SER A 221 -6.05 28.29 9.56
N ASN A 222 -5.50 27.07 9.41
CA ASN A 222 -6.10 25.81 9.87
C ASN A 222 -7.60 25.72 9.53
N SER A 223 -7.94 26.04 8.28
CA SER A 223 -9.32 26.16 7.83
C SER A 223 -9.58 25.23 6.63
N PRO A 224 -10.83 24.78 6.43
CA PRO A 224 -11.19 24.10 5.21
C PRO A 224 -11.19 25.06 4.02
N ILE A 225 -11.07 24.50 2.83
CA ILE A 225 -11.21 25.22 1.57
C ILE A 225 -12.67 25.14 1.13
N ASN A 226 -13.28 26.27 0.79
CA ASN A 226 -14.65 26.30 0.27
C ASN A 226 -14.66 26.86 -1.16
N LEU A 227 -15.05 26.02 -2.11
CA LEU A 227 -15.23 26.36 -3.51
C LEU A 227 -16.67 26.83 -3.73
N VAL A 228 -16.85 28.14 -3.89
CA VAL A 228 -18.16 28.80 -3.97
C VAL A 228 -18.43 29.23 -5.41
N PRO A 229 -19.29 28.53 -6.16
CA PRO A 229 -19.76 28.99 -7.46
C PRO A 229 -20.73 30.17 -7.30
N TYR A 230 -20.71 31.11 -8.24
CA TYR A 230 -21.66 32.24 -8.31
C TYR A 230 -21.98 32.59 -9.77
N ASP A 231 -22.97 33.47 -9.99
CA ASP A 231 -23.38 33.82 -11.34
C ASP A 231 -22.26 34.57 -12.09
N GLY A 232 -21.70 33.92 -13.11
CA GLY A 232 -20.54 34.40 -13.86
C GLY A 232 -19.17 33.91 -13.36
N GLY A 233 -19.08 33.04 -12.35
CA GLY A 233 -17.76 32.64 -11.86
C GLY A 233 -17.69 31.64 -10.70
N VAL A 234 -16.49 31.52 -10.13
CA VAL A 234 -16.19 30.71 -8.95
C VAL A 234 -15.15 31.42 -8.09
N ALA A 235 -15.29 31.29 -6.77
CA ALA A 235 -14.30 31.73 -5.80
C ALA A 235 -13.87 30.56 -4.89
N VAL A 236 -12.64 30.62 -4.40
CA VAL A 236 -12.15 29.76 -3.33
C VAL A 236 -11.93 30.60 -2.07
N LEU A 237 -12.53 30.16 -0.97
CA LEU A 237 -12.30 30.71 0.36
C LEU A 237 -11.40 29.76 1.16
N ALA A 238 -10.28 30.28 1.65
CA ALA A 238 -9.34 29.55 2.49
C ALA A 238 -8.91 30.46 3.64
N GLY A 239 -9.58 30.31 4.78
CA GLY A 239 -9.40 31.16 5.95
C GLY A 239 -9.83 32.60 5.67
N THR A 240 -8.87 33.53 5.77
CA THR A 240 -9.09 34.97 5.46
C THR A 240 -8.76 35.34 4.03
N LYS A 241 -8.22 34.41 3.22
CA LYS A 241 -7.91 34.66 1.81
C LYS A 241 -9.07 34.20 0.92
N GLN A 242 -9.34 35.00 -0.11
CA GLN A 242 -10.28 34.71 -1.18
C GLN A 242 -9.54 34.75 -2.51
N PHE A 243 -9.73 33.70 -3.32
CA PHE A 243 -9.23 33.61 -4.69
C PHE A 243 -10.44 33.65 -5.62
N ASP A 244 -10.64 34.76 -6.31
CA ASP A 244 -11.83 35.02 -7.10
C ASP A 244 -11.48 35.11 -8.59
N CYS A 245 -12.32 34.54 -9.45
CA CYS A 245 -12.17 34.70 -10.89
C CYS A 245 -12.65 36.08 -11.40
N GLU A 246 -13.41 36.85 -10.62
CA GLU A 246 -13.90 38.20 -10.97
C GLU A 246 -14.66 38.24 -12.30
N GLY A 247 -15.38 37.17 -12.64
CA GLY A 247 -16.08 37.04 -13.93
C GLY A 247 -15.21 36.62 -15.12
N ASP A 248 -13.92 36.34 -14.92
CA ASP A 248 -13.00 35.86 -15.95
C ASP A 248 -13.04 34.32 -16.06
N LEU A 249 -13.40 33.82 -17.24
CA LEU A 249 -13.54 32.39 -17.52
C LEU A 249 -12.21 31.62 -17.47
N GLU A 250 -11.09 32.25 -17.83
CA GLU A 250 -9.78 31.59 -17.76
C GLU A 250 -9.34 31.44 -16.31
N LYS A 251 -9.56 32.47 -15.48
CA LYS A 251 -9.30 32.38 -14.03
C LYS A 251 -10.21 31.35 -13.36
N ALA A 252 -11.48 31.26 -13.76
CA ALA A 252 -12.40 30.26 -13.24
C ALA A 252 -11.90 28.84 -13.55
N ALA A 253 -11.45 28.59 -14.78
CA ALA A 253 -10.85 27.32 -15.17
C ALA A 253 -9.57 27.01 -14.37
N ALA A 254 -8.72 28.01 -14.12
CA ALA A 254 -7.51 27.87 -13.32
C ALA A 254 -7.81 27.51 -11.85
N ILE A 255 -8.83 28.12 -11.25
CA ILE A 255 -9.28 27.79 -9.89
C ILE A 255 -9.77 26.34 -9.83
N HIS A 256 -10.59 25.90 -10.80
CA HIS A 256 -11.05 24.52 -10.86
C HIS A 256 -9.90 23.51 -11.05
N ASP A 257 -8.96 23.79 -11.96
CA ASP A 257 -7.77 22.95 -12.17
C ASP A 257 -6.91 22.86 -10.91
N ALA A 258 -6.70 23.98 -10.21
CA ALA A 258 -5.94 24.03 -8.97
C ALA A 258 -6.55 23.13 -7.88
N VAL A 259 -7.84 23.27 -7.60
CA VAL A 259 -8.53 22.43 -6.59
C VAL A 259 -8.54 20.96 -7.01
N SER A 260 -8.82 20.67 -8.29
CA SER A 260 -8.83 19.31 -8.83
C SER A 260 -7.48 18.62 -8.65
N ARG A 261 -6.37 19.31 -8.94
CA ARG A 261 -5.02 18.76 -8.76
C ARG A 261 -4.65 18.53 -7.30
N LEU A 262 -5.10 19.40 -6.39
CA LEU A 262 -4.89 19.18 -4.95
C LEU A 262 -5.64 17.95 -4.42
N VAL A 263 -6.86 17.70 -4.92
CA VAL A 263 -7.62 16.48 -4.62
C VAL A 263 -6.91 15.26 -5.22
N GLN A 264 -6.47 15.33 -6.48
CA GLN A 264 -5.72 14.25 -7.12
C GLN A 264 -4.41 13.93 -6.38
N ALA A 265 -3.70 14.95 -5.87
CA ALA A 265 -2.50 14.78 -5.04
C ALA A 265 -2.78 14.20 -3.64
N ARG A 266 -4.05 13.96 -3.30
CA ARG A 266 -4.51 13.60 -1.94
C ARG A 266 -4.19 14.65 -0.88
N PHE A 267 -3.90 15.90 -1.28
CA PHE A 267 -3.67 17.00 -0.34
C PHE A 267 -4.98 17.54 0.23
N LEU A 268 -6.07 17.37 -0.51
CA LEU A 268 -7.42 17.67 -0.07
C LEU A 268 -8.31 16.41 -0.08
N ARG A 269 -9.23 16.34 0.88
CA ARG A 269 -10.33 15.39 0.93
C ARG A 269 -11.65 16.14 0.76
N ASP A 270 -12.48 15.67 -0.17
CA ASP A 270 -13.83 16.22 -0.39
C ASP A 270 -14.73 15.99 0.83
N GLY A 271 -15.34 17.06 1.32
CA GLY A 271 -16.30 17.09 2.41
C GLY A 271 -17.75 17.24 1.96
N GLY A 272 -18.00 17.41 0.65
CA GLY A 272 -19.31 17.69 0.07
C GLY A 272 -19.61 19.19 -0.05
N GLU A 273 -20.52 19.54 -0.96
CA GLU A 273 -21.04 20.91 -1.15
C GLU A 273 -19.95 21.99 -1.39
N GLY A 274 -18.84 21.61 -2.04
CA GLY A 274 -17.73 22.53 -2.32
C GLY A 274 -16.76 22.70 -1.14
N LEU A 275 -16.97 22.00 -0.03
CA LEU A 275 -16.08 22.00 1.12
C LEU A 275 -14.97 20.94 0.98
N PHE A 276 -13.73 21.33 1.22
CA PHE A 276 -12.55 20.45 1.17
C PHE A 276 -11.72 20.58 2.45
N TYR A 277 -11.29 19.44 2.98
CA TYR A 277 -10.41 19.37 4.16
C TYR A 277 -8.98 19.10 3.74
N VAL A 278 -8.02 19.84 4.30
CA VAL A 278 -6.60 19.54 4.11
C VAL A 278 -6.25 18.25 4.83
N THR A 279 -5.66 17.29 4.11
CA THR A 279 -5.18 16.03 4.69
C THR A 279 -3.84 16.24 5.40
N GLN A 280 -3.40 15.28 6.21
CA GLN A 280 -2.06 15.35 6.81
C GLN A 280 -0.97 15.49 5.73
N LEU A 281 -1.10 14.75 4.63
CA LEU A 281 -0.18 14.83 3.50
C LEU A 281 -0.14 16.23 2.87
N GLY A 282 -1.30 16.87 2.69
CA GLY A 282 -1.38 18.25 2.20
C GLY A 282 -0.80 19.27 3.17
N PHE A 283 -1.02 19.06 4.47
CA PHE A 283 -0.47 19.89 5.54
C PHE A 283 1.07 19.83 5.55
N ASP A 284 1.64 18.63 5.50
CA ASP A 284 3.10 18.42 5.49
C ASP A 284 3.73 19.00 4.22
N ALA A 285 3.08 18.83 3.06
CA ALA A 285 3.54 19.37 1.78
C ALA A 285 3.56 20.91 1.74
N ALA A 286 2.55 21.56 2.33
CA ALA A 286 2.50 23.01 2.43
C ALA A 286 3.65 23.56 3.30
N HIS A 287 3.87 22.97 4.47
CA HIS A 287 4.94 23.40 5.38
C HIS A 287 6.34 23.16 4.80
N ALA A 288 6.54 22.02 4.12
CA ALA A 288 7.79 21.73 3.42
C ALA A 288 8.13 22.79 2.36
N ARG A 289 7.13 23.33 1.66
CA ARG A 289 7.31 24.37 0.63
C ARG A 289 7.58 25.76 1.20
N LEU A 290 7.00 26.07 2.36
CA LEU A 290 7.25 27.35 3.06
C LEU A 290 8.66 27.41 3.68
N GLY A 291 9.40 26.29 3.67
CA GLY A 291 10.69 26.18 4.35
C GLY A 291 10.57 26.20 5.87
N GLU A 292 9.34 26.16 6.38
CA GLU A 292 9.00 26.17 7.80
C GLU A 292 9.34 24.83 8.46
N GLU A 293 9.65 24.89 9.76
CA GLU A 293 9.93 23.71 10.56
C GLU A 293 8.78 22.70 10.50
N PRO A 294 9.05 21.40 10.26
CA PRO A 294 8.03 20.38 10.38
C PRO A 294 7.37 20.47 11.76
N PHE A 295 6.04 20.50 11.82
CA PHE A 295 5.29 20.66 13.08
C PHE A 295 5.75 19.68 14.17
N GLN A 296 6.05 18.44 13.78
CA GLN A 296 6.56 17.39 14.66
C GLN A 296 7.94 17.72 15.23
N PHE A 297 8.86 18.25 14.40
CA PHE A 297 10.20 18.64 14.86
C PHE A 297 10.17 19.90 15.72
N LYS A 298 9.29 20.86 15.42
CA LYS A 298 9.05 22.04 16.25
C LYS A 298 8.60 21.68 17.66
N GLU A 299 7.73 20.68 17.78
CA GLU A 299 7.28 20.18 19.08
C GLU A 299 8.41 19.45 19.83
N ILE A 300 9.25 18.70 19.12
CA ILE A 300 10.48 18.10 19.68
C ILE A 300 11.43 19.18 20.20
N LEU A 301 11.72 20.22 19.41
CA LEU A 301 12.57 21.35 19.83
C LEU A 301 12.04 22.00 21.10
N ARG A 302 10.71 22.15 21.23
CA ARG A 302 10.07 22.69 22.43
C ARG A 302 10.22 21.79 23.66
N GLN A 303 10.19 20.47 23.48
CA GLN A 303 10.25 19.50 24.57
C GLN A 303 11.67 19.17 25.05
N MET A 304 12.67 19.24 24.16
CA MET A 304 14.05 18.85 24.47
C MET A 304 15.11 19.78 23.84
N PRO A 305 15.02 21.11 24.07
CA PRO A 305 15.88 22.09 23.39
C PRO A 305 17.37 21.88 23.67
N GLU A 306 17.73 21.57 24.92
CA GLU A 306 19.14 21.38 25.32
C GLU A 306 19.78 20.16 24.66
N LEU A 307 19.02 19.07 24.48
CA LEU A 307 19.52 17.85 23.83
C LEU A 307 19.74 18.08 22.34
N ILE A 308 18.80 18.73 21.67
CA ILE A 308 18.92 19.02 20.24
C ILE A 308 20.06 20.00 19.97
N ALA A 309 20.23 21.02 20.83
CA ALA A 309 21.34 21.97 20.72
C ALA A 309 22.71 21.29 20.89
N GLU A 310 22.84 20.34 21.84
CA GLU A 310 24.07 19.55 21.98
C GLU A 310 24.32 18.67 20.75
N MET A 311 23.29 17.98 20.27
CA MET A 311 23.38 17.16 19.05
C MET A 311 23.79 17.98 17.82
N LYS A 312 23.33 19.23 17.72
CA LYS A 312 23.73 20.15 16.66
C LYS A 312 25.21 20.52 16.76
N ALA A 313 25.66 20.93 17.94
CA ALA A 313 27.05 21.28 18.17
C ALA A 313 27.98 20.10 17.83
N ASP A 314 27.59 18.88 18.19
CA ASP A 314 28.31 17.66 17.86
C ASP A 314 28.35 17.40 16.34
N LEU A 315 27.22 17.54 15.63
CA LEU A 315 27.11 17.35 14.18
C LEU A 315 27.82 18.42 13.34
N GLU A 316 28.07 19.59 13.92
CA GLU A 316 28.79 20.73 13.33
C GLU A 316 30.28 20.77 13.71
N SER A 317 30.74 19.86 14.57
CA SER A 317 32.16 19.72 14.91
C SER A 317 32.98 19.15 13.75
N ASP A 318 34.29 19.44 13.73
CA ASP A 318 35.22 19.00 12.67
C ASP A 318 35.20 17.48 12.43
N ASP A 319 34.99 16.68 13.48
CA ASP A 319 34.94 15.22 13.41
C ASP A 319 33.49 14.66 13.32
N GLY A 320 32.48 15.53 13.45
CA GLY A 320 31.08 15.15 13.59
C GLY A 320 30.29 15.05 12.28
N GLU A 321 30.82 15.60 11.17
CA GLU A 321 30.08 15.75 9.91
C GLU A 321 29.47 14.43 9.41
N PHE A 322 30.19 13.31 9.57
CA PHE A 322 29.82 11.98 9.11
C PHE A 322 29.38 11.02 10.23
N VAL A 323 29.35 11.48 11.48
CA VAL A 323 28.93 10.65 12.61
C VAL A 323 27.40 10.57 12.63
N ARG A 324 26.88 9.34 12.74
CA ARG A 324 25.43 9.05 12.74
C ARG A 324 24.98 8.20 13.92
N GLU A 325 25.91 7.73 14.73
CA GLU A 325 25.60 6.87 15.87
C GLU A 325 26.04 7.53 17.16
N PHE A 326 25.29 7.29 18.23
CA PHE A 326 25.64 7.76 19.55
C PHE A 326 25.25 6.77 20.63
N PHE A 327 25.96 6.83 21.75
CA PHE A 327 25.64 6.10 22.96
C PHE A 327 24.69 6.88 23.85
N VAL A 328 23.79 6.17 24.51
CA VAL A 328 23.02 6.67 25.65
C VAL A 328 23.45 5.89 26.88
N MET A 329 24.15 6.55 27.80
CA MET A 329 24.78 5.82 28.91
C MET A 329 24.97 6.66 30.17
N SER A 330 25.32 6.01 31.28
CA SER A 330 25.73 6.71 32.51
C SER A 330 27.22 7.04 32.44
N LYS A 331 27.62 8.20 32.99
CA LYS A 331 29.04 8.58 33.18
C LYS A 331 29.85 7.56 33.98
N LYS A 332 29.19 6.65 34.72
CA LYS A 332 29.84 5.56 35.47
C LYS A 332 30.26 4.38 34.60
N VAL A 333 29.81 4.32 33.35
CA VAL A 333 30.10 3.22 32.42
C VAL A 333 31.32 3.58 31.57
N THR A 334 32.30 2.67 31.53
CA THR A 334 33.48 2.81 30.66
C THR A 334 33.31 1.95 29.42
N LEU A 335 33.47 2.54 28.23
CA LEU A 335 33.41 1.82 26.96
C LEU A 335 34.73 1.12 26.65
N GLY A 336 34.66 -0.13 26.18
CA GLY A 336 35.80 -0.83 25.57
C GLY A 336 36.00 -0.35 24.13
N GLY A 337 37.26 -0.19 23.70
CA GLY A 337 37.66 0.48 22.46
C GLY A 337 36.85 0.07 21.22
N SER A 338 36.01 0.98 20.72
CA SER A 338 35.36 0.87 19.41
C SER A 338 36.11 1.74 18.42
N SER A 339 36.41 1.20 17.23
CA SER A 339 37.05 1.95 16.14
C SER A 339 36.08 2.83 15.35
N LYS A 340 34.77 2.68 15.58
CA LYS A 340 33.73 3.46 14.89
C LYS A 340 33.42 4.73 15.68
N PRO A 341 33.52 5.93 15.08
CA PRO A 341 33.24 7.18 15.76
C PRO A 341 31.75 7.27 16.12
N ARG A 342 31.48 7.69 17.36
CA ARG A 342 30.13 7.86 17.92
C ARG A 342 30.13 9.00 18.93
N PHE A 343 29.03 9.73 18.99
CA PHE A 343 28.79 10.66 20.10
C PHE A 343 28.40 9.89 21.37
N ALA A 344 28.40 10.56 22.52
CA ALA A 344 27.98 9.96 23.78
C ALA A 344 27.17 10.97 24.58
N TYR A 345 25.87 10.69 24.75
CA TYR A 345 24.98 11.49 25.57
C TYR A 345 24.72 10.79 26.89
N TYR A 346 24.86 11.53 27.98
CA TYR A 346 24.83 10.96 29.32
C TYR A 346 23.49 11.17 30.02
N LEU A 347 23.03 10.12 30.71
CA LEU A 347 21.80 10.15 31.52
C LEU A 347 21.85 11.24 32.61
N GLU A 348 23.05 11.63 33.04
CA GLU A 348 23.27 12.68 34.02
C GLU A 348 23.20 14.11 33.45
N ASP A 349 23.40 14.28 32.14
CA ASP A 349 23.42 15.61 31.50
C ASP A 349 22.04 16.04 31.01
N HIS A 350 21.16 15.07 30.73
CA HIS A 350 19.81 15.32 30.23
C HIS A 350 18.75 14.67 31.12
N GLY A 351 17.88 15.50 31.71
CA GLY A 351 16.70 15.02 32.43
C GLY A 351 15.84 14.12 31.55
N ASN A 352 15.53 12.91 32.06
CA ASN A 352 14.78 11.85 31.37
C ASN A 352 15.30 11.54 29.95
N LEU A 353 16.63 11.49 29.75
CA LEU A 353 17.22 11.24 28.43
C LEU A 353 16.62 10.02 27.72
N LYS A 354 16.40 8.90 28.43
CA LYS A 354 15.78 7.70 27.82
C LYS A 354 14.39 8.00 27.24
N GLY A 355 13.51 8.66 28.00
CA GLY A 355 12.20 9.02 27.49
C GLY A 355 12.24 10.01 26.32
N LYS A 356 13.23 10.92 26.27
CA LYS A 356 13.46 11.80 25.11
C LYS A 356 13.87 10.99 23.88
N ILE A 357 14.73 10.00 24.05
CA ILE A 357 15.15 9.10 22.97
C ILE A 357 13.98 8.24 22.49
N ASP A 358 13.16 7.69 23.39
CA ASP A 358 11.94 6.94 23.02
C ASP A 358 11.00 7.79 22.14
N ILE A 359 10.85 9.09 22.45
CA ILE A 359 10.06 10.03 21.63
C ILE A 359 10.68 10.18 20.23
N LEU A 360 11.98 10.40 20.13
CA LEU A 360 12.66 10.54 18.84
C LEU A 360 12.60 9.26 18.00
N GLU A 361 12.70 8.08 18.62
CA GLU A 361 12.49 6.79 17.94
C GLU A 361 11.06 6.61 17.44
N ASN A 362 10.06 6.97 18.25
CA ASN A 362 8.65 6.89 17.86
C ASN A 362 8.31 7.78 16.64
N TYR A 363 8.99 8.92 16.52
CA TYR A 363 8.89 9.78 15.34
C TYR A 363 9.78 9.33 14.17
N GLY A 364 10.50 8.22 14.29
CA GLY A 364 11.37 7.67 13.24
C GLY A 364 12.67 8.44 13.03
N PHE A 365 13.03 9.36 13.94
CA PHE A 365 14.27 10.13 13.85
C PHE A 365 15.50 9.34 14.28
N LEU A 366 15.29 8.31 15.10
CA LEU A 366 16.32 7.42 15.60
C LEU A 366 15.97 5.96 15.33
N ILE A 367 16.99 5.13 15.19
CA ILE A 367 16.89 3.68 15.05
C ILE A 367 17.75 3.04 16.15
N ASP A 368 17.17 2.23 17.02
CA ASP A 368 17.93 1.38 17.95
C ASP A 368 18.79 0.39 17.16
N VAL A 369 20.11 0.47 17.37
CA VAL A 369 21.12 -0.41 16.75
C VAL A 369 21.96 -1.13 17.81
N THR A 370 21.43 -1.25 19.04
CA THR A 370 22.11 -1.80 20.21
C THR A 370 22.49 -3.27 20.00
N PRO A 371 23.80 -3.63 19.92
CA PRO A 371 24.23 -5.01 19.77
C PRO A 371 24.48 -5.70 21.13
N GLY A 372 24.41 -4.98 22.25
CA GLY A 372 24.80 -5.45 23.58
C GLY A 372 24.13 -4.65 24.71
N ASN A 373 24.81 -4.47 25.86
CA ASN A 373 24.17 -3.88 27.05
C ASN A 373 24.18 -2.34 27.10
N THR A 374 24.86 -1.67 26.17
CA THR A 374 24.91 -0.21 26.12
C THR A 374 24.09 0.26 24.93
N SER A 375 23.08 1.08 25.19
CA SER A 375 22.15 1.57 24.17
C SER A 375 22.89 2.40 23.11
N ILE A 376 22.73 2.02 21.84
CA ILE A 376 23.29 2.71 20.68
C ILE A 376 22.15 3.06 19.74
N TYR A 377 22.07 4.32 19.35
CA TYR A 377 21.06 4.81 18.41
C TYR A 377 21.73 5.36 17.17
N ARG A 378 21.08 5.16 16.02
CA ARG A 378 21.46 5.76 14.74
C ARG A 378 20.47 6.85 14.36
N MET A 379 20.98 8.04 14.06
CA MET A 379 20.23 9.17 13.51
C MET A 379 19.89 8.91 12.04
N THR A 380 18.65 9.19 11.64
CA THR A 380 18.27 9.22 10.23
C THR A 380 18.81 10.50 9.55
N GLU A 381 18.98 10.47 8.23
CA GLU A 381 19.43 11.66 7.49
C GLU A 381 18.40 12.82 7.56
N GLU A 382 17.12 12.48 7.68
CA GLU A 382 16.06 13.45 7.94
C GLU A 382 16.27 14.16 9.28
N PHE A 383 16.52 13.41 10.36
CA PHE A 383 16.79 13.98 11.67
C PHE A 383 18.02 14.88 11.66
N VAL A 384 19.14 14.43 11.05
CA VAL A 384 20.37 15.23 10.95
C VAL A 384 20.14 16.54 10.20
N SER A 385 19.37 16.49 9.10
CA SER A 385 18.98 17.69 8.34
C SER A 385 18.20 18.67 9.19
N HIS A 386 17.23 18.18 9.98
CA HIS A 386 16.44 19.01 10.87
C HIS A 386 17.25 19.60 12.02
N VAL A 387 18.08 18.80 12.70
CA VAL A 387 18.95 19.27 13.78
C VAL A 387 19.90 20.35 13.28
N ARG A 388 20.54 20.19 12.11
CA ARG A 388 21.41 21.23 11.53
C ARG A 388 20.64 22.51 11.22
N LYS A 389 19.49 22.37 10.56
CA LYS A 389 18.73 23.52 10.05
C LYS A 389 18.02 24.30 11.16
N TYR A 390 17.54 23.62 12.20
CA TYR A 390 16.59 24.19 13.18
C TYR A 390 16.99 24.01 14.64
N GLY A 391 17.98 23.15 14.93
CA GLY A 391 18.46 22.85 16.28
C GLY A 391 19.34 23.93 16.91
#